data_AF-A0AAW8AU79-F1
#
_entry.id   AF-A0AAW8AU79-F1
#
_cell.length_a   1.000
_cell.length_b   1.000
_cell.length_c   1.000
_cell.angle_alpha   90.00
_cell.angle_beta   90.00
_cell.angle_gamma   90.00
#
_symmetry.space_group_name_H-M   'P 1'
#
loop_
_entity.id
_entity.type
_entity.pdbx_description
1 polymer ?
#
loop_
_entity_poly.entity_id
_entity_poly.type
_entity_poly.pdbx_seq_one_letter_code
_entity_poly.pdbx_strand_id
1 'polypeptide(L)' 'MKTAEQMTIELQKVFEKLQNKEIDVREASELNNCVGKMIGLAKVELEYHALKKEKPKMAFFGDSKKANQ' A
#
# COMPACT_ATOMS: atom_id res chain seq x y z
N MET A 1 3.21 -8.78 1.51
CA MET A 1 2.87 -7.44 0.97
C MET A 1 2.62 -6.52 2.15
N LYS A 2 3.14 -5.28 2.14
CA LYS A 2 2.95 -4.31 3.22
C LYS A 2 1.45 -3.96 3.37
N THR A 3 1.00 -3.63 4.57
CA THR A 3 -0.35 -3.12 4.83
C THR A 3 -0.54 -1.73 4.22
N ALA A 4 -1.79 -1.26 4.11
CA ALA A 4 -2.09 0.11 3.71
C ALA A 4 -1.33 1.14 4.58
N GLU A 5 -1.35 0.95 5.90
CA GLU A 5 -0.63 1.81 6.85
C GLU A 5 0.88 1.80 6.62
N GLN A 6 1.48 0.62 6.41
CA GLN A 6 2.89 0.50 6.10
C GLN A 6 3.23 1.18 4.77
N MET A 7 2.37 1.10 3.76
CA MET A 7 2.56 1.81 2.49
C MET A 7 2.49 3.33 2.66
N THR A 8 1.59 3.83 3.50
CA THR A 8 1.53 5.27 3.83
C THR A 8 2.83 5.74 4.49
N ILE A 9 3.38 4.98 5.43
CA ILE A 9 4.66 5.29 6.07
C ILE A 9 5.80 5.32 5.05
N GLU A 10 5.83 4.40 4.10
CA GLU A 10 6.86 4.43 3.04
C GLU A 10 6.72 5.66 2.13
N LEU A 11 5.50 6.09 1.81
CA LEU A 11 5.29 7.32 1.05
C LEU A 11 5.77 8.58 1.80
N GLN A 12 5.58 8.61 3.13
CA GLN A 12 6.12 9.70 3.95
C GLN A 12 7.65 9.76 3.85
N LYS A 13 8.33 8.60 3.93
CA LYS A 13 9.79 8.53 3.75
C LYS A 13 10.23 9.00 2.36
N VAL A 14 9.49 8.66 1.31
CA VAL A 14 9.78 9.14 -0.06
C VAL A 14 9.65 10.66 -0.13
N PHE A 15 8.62 11.23 0.50
CA PHE A 15 8.44 12.67 0.58
C PHE A 15 9.59 13.37 1.32
N GLU A 16 10.02 12.84 2.47
CA GLU A 16 11.18 13.34 3.22
C GLU A 16 12.46 13.32 2.38
N LYS A 17 12.75 12.19 1.72
CA LYS A 17 13.90 12.06 0.81
C LYS A 17 13.86 13.06 -0.33
N LEU A 18 12.68 13.32 -0.89
CA LEU A 18 12.50 14.33 -1.93
C LEU A 18 12.78 15.74 -1.40
N GLN A 19 12.30 16.08 -0.20
CA GLN A 19 12.58 17.38 0.43
C GLN A 19 14.08 17.57 0.71
N ASN A 20 14.76 16.51 1.12
CA ASN A 20 16.20 16.50 1.36
C ASN A 20 17.04 16.44 0.08
N LYS A 21 16.40 16.35 -1.10
CA LYS A 21 17.04 16.19 -2.41
C LYS A 21 17.91 14.93 -2.51
N GLU A 22 17.57 13.89 -1.75
CA GLU A 22 18.22 12.58 -1.78
C GLU A 22 17.77 11.72 -2.96
N ILE A 23 16.57 12.00 -3.49
CA ILE A 23 16.01 11.38 -4.70
C ILE A 23 15.52 12.46 -5.66
N ASP A 24 15.39 12.10 -6.93
CA ASP A 24 14.86 13.02 -7.93
C ASP A 24 13.32 13.04 -7.97
N VAL A 25 12.75 14.11 -8.53
CA VAL A 25 11.30 14.32 -8.62
C VAL A 25 10.61 13.23 -9.47
N ARG A 26 11.28 12.72 -10.50
CA ARG A 26 10.76 11.68 -11.39
C ARG A 26 10.71 10.33 -10.67
N GLU A 27 11.76 9.95 -9.96
CA GLU A 27 11.81 8.75 -9.13
C GLU A 27 10.71 8.79 -8.06
N ALA A 28 10.57 9.91 -7.35
CA ALA A 28 9.50 10.11 -6.37
C ALA A 28 8.09 9.98 -7.01
N SER A 29 7.91 10.50 -8.23
CA SER A 29 6.65 10.39 -8.98
C SER A 29 6.34 8.94 -9.39
N GLU A 30 7.33 8.19 -9.84
CA GLU A 30 7.20 6.77 -10.22
C GLU A 30 6.85 5.91 -9.00
N LEU A 31 7.47 6.17 -7.85
CA LEU A 31 7.15 5.51 -6.57
C LEU A 31 5.70 5.82 -6.16
N ASN A 32 5.30 7.08 -6.18
CA ASN A 32 3.93 7.48 -5.86
C ASN A 32 2.89 6.80 -6.79
N ASN A 33 3.19 6.70 -8.09
CA ASN A 33 2.33 6.01 -9.06
C ASN A 33 2.18 4.51 -8.73
N CYS A 34 3.28 3.83 -8.41
CA CYS A 34 3.26 2.43 -8.00
C CYS A 34 2.38 2.23 -6.76
N VAL A 35 2.55 3.05 -5.72
CA VAL A 35 1.74 2.93 -4.50
C VAL A 35 0.25 3.19 -4.78
N GLY A 36 -0.07 4.20 -5.59
CA GLY A 36 -1.45 4.46 -6.01
C GLY A 36 -2.09 3.26 -6.71
N LYS A 37 -1.36 2.57 -7.58
CA LYS A 37 -1.84 1.33 -8.23
C LYS A 37 -2.04 0.18 -7.24
N MET A 38 -1.16 0.02 -6.26
CA MET A 38 -1.30 -1.00 -5.22
C MET A 38 -2.55 -0.78 -4.36
N ILE A 39 -2.78 0.46 -3.92
CA ILE A 39 -4.00 0.84 -3.18
C ILE A 39 -5.24 0.63 -4.05
N GLY A 40 -5.16 0.99 -5.34
CA GLY A 40 -6.24 0.77 -6.30
C GLY A 40 -6.60 -0.70 -6.45
N LEU A 41 -5.62 -1.59 -6.62
CA LEU A 41 -5.82 -3.03 -6.67
C LEU A 41 -6.47 -3.55 -5.38
N ALA A 42 -5.99 -3.08 -4.24
CA ALA A 42 -6.57 -3.45 -2.95
C ALA A 42 -8.04 -3.01 -2.85
N LYS A 43 -8.40 -1.81 -3.31
CA LYS A 43 -9.81 -1.39 -3.34
C LYS A 43 -10.68 -2.32 -4.19
N VAL A 44 -10.20 -2.73 -5.36
CA VAL A 44 -10.91 -3.69 -6.23
C VAL A 44 -11.12 -5.03 -5.52
N GLU A 45 -10.09 -5.53 -4.82
CA GLU A 45 -10.21 -6.76 -4.02
C GLU A 45 -11.26 -6.63 -2.90
N LEU A 46 -11.34 -5.50 -2.20
CA LEU A 46 -12.38 -5.24 -1.20
C LEU A 46 -13.78 -5.31 -1.83
N GLU A 47 -13.97 -4.64 -2.96
CA GLU A 47 -15.25 -4.59 -3.67
C GLU A 47 -15.67 -5.99 -4.16
N TYR A 48 -14.74 -6.74 -4.73
CA TYR A 48 -14.97 -8.11 -5.18
C TYR A 48 -15.41 -9.04 -4.04
N HIS A 49 -14.70 -8.99 -2.91
CA HIS A 49 -15.02 -9.82 -1.76
C HIS A 49 -16.33 -9.39 -1.08
N ALA A 50 -16.64 -8.10 -1.05
CA ALA A 50 -17.92 -7.58 -0.57
C ALA A 50 -19.10 -8.15 -1.39
N LEU A 51 -18.98 -8.22 -2.72
CA LEU A 51 -20.00 -8.82 -3.59
C LEU A 51 -20.21 -10.31 -3.29
N LYS A 52 -19.13 -11.02 -2.93
CA LYS A 52 -19.19 -12.44 -2.55
C LYS A 52 -19.62 -12.69 -1.11
N LYS A 53 -19.79 -11.64 -0.30
CA LYS A 53 -20.00 -11.74 1.17
C LYS A 53 -18.88 -12.52 1.86
N GLU A 54 -17.67 -12.43 1.33
CA GLU A 54 -16.47 -13.09 1.85
C GLU A 54 -15.53 -12.04 2.45
N LYS A 55 -14.67 -12.45 3.39
CA LYS A 55 -13.60 -11.57 3.87
C LYS A 55 -12.45 -11.55 2.86
N PRO A 56 -11.88 -10.37 2.54
CA PRO A 56 -10.71 -10.28 1.67
C PRO A 56 -9.52 -11.02 2.29
N LYS A 57 -8.81 -11.80 1.48
CA LYS A 57 -7.65 -12.60 1.91
C LYS A 57 -6.32 -11.96 1.51
N MET A 58 -6.19 -10.64 1.64
CA MET A 58 -4.97 -9.92 1.29
C MET A 58 -4.30 -9.35 2.55
N ALA A 59 -3.00 -9.62 2.71
CA ALA A 59 -2.18 -9.07 3.79
C ALA A 59 -2.19 -7.53 3.85
N PHE A 60 -2.54 -6.88 2.73
CA PHE A 60 -2.65 -5.43 2.59
C PHE A 60 -3.67 -4.79 3.56
N PHE A 61 -4.76 -5.48 3.92
CA PHE A 61 -5.84 -4.93 4.75
C PHE A 61 -5.61 -5.10 6.25
N GLY A 62 -4.49 -5.68 6.67
CA GLY A 62 -4.20 -5.89 8.09
C GLY A 62 -5.13 -6.91 8.73
N ASP A 63 -5.12 -8.15 8.21
CA ASP A 63 -5.30 -9.37 9.02
C ASP A 63 -5.14 -10.63 8.16
N SER A 64 -3.91 -11.11 8.03
CA SER A 64 -3.68 -12.56 8.07
C SER A 64 -3.19 -12.83 9.48
N LYS A 65 -4.02 -13.43 10.34
CA LYS A 65 -3.77 -13.73 11.75
C LYS A 65 -2.28 -13.77 12.12
N LYS A 66 -1.92 -13.12 13.22
CA LYS A 66 -0.82 -13.60 14.09
C LYS A 66 -0.98 -15.12 14.24
N ALA A 67 -0.21 -15.87 13.48
CA ALA A 67 -0.06 -17.31 13.52
C ALA A 67 1.43 -17.51 13.26
N ASN A 68 2.31 -17.68 14.23
CA ASN A 68 2.17 -18.13 15.61
C ASN A 68 3.09 -17.28 16.53
N GLN A 69 2.82 -17.38 17.83
CA GLN A 69 3.82 -17.16 18.88
C GLN A 69 5.06 -18.01 18.64
#